data_AF-A0A5D0SS01-F1
#
_entry.id   AF-A0A5D0SS01-F1
#
_cell.length_a   1.000
_cell.length_b   1.000
_cell.length_c   1.000
_cell.angle_alpha   90.00
_cell.angle_beta   90.00
_cell.angle_gamma   90.00
#
_symmetry.space_group_name_H-M   'P 1'
#
loop_
_entity.id
_entity.type
_entity.pdbx_description
1 polymer ?
#
loop_
_entity_poly.entity_id
_entity_poly.type
_entity_poly.pdbx_seq_one_letter_code
_entity_poly.pdbx_strand_id
1 'polypeptide(L)'
;MLKRVLSFILISMLALVAGTTVLANNEGDWLHFTILHTNDEHSSLIPHSPAIDHLSNAGDDPTVGGFARIATAIKEIRTEKINENEPVLVFNAGDFLGGSAFGWLAPAGYAAELT
;
A
#
# COMPACT_ATOMS: atom_id res chain seq x y z
N MET A 1 56.43 24.87 20.33
CA MET A 1 55.08 25.09 20.92
C MET A 1 54.09 25.62 19.88
N LEU A 2 54.43 26.71 19.16
CA LEU A 2 53.56 27.35 18.16
C LEU A 2 53.07 26.42 17.03
N LYS A 3 53.93 25.56 16.46
CA LYS A 3 53.55 24.61 15.40
C LYS A 3 52.50 23.58 15.83
N ARG A 4 52.52 23.17 17.11
CA ARG A 4 51.54 22.22 17.66
C ARG A 4 50.17 22.89 17.83
N VAL A 5 50.16 24.11 18.34
CA VAL A 5 48.93 24.91 18.50
C VAL A 5 48.28 25.17 17.14
N LEU A 6 49.07 25.54 16.13
CA LEU A 6 48.57 25.76 14.76
C LEU A 6 47.97 24.48 14.15
N SER A 7 48.61 23.33 14.41
CA SER A 7 48.12 22.02 13.95
C SER A 7 46.78 21.64 14.59
N PHE A 8 46.60 21.92 15.90
CA PHE A 8 45.32 21.65 16.59
C PHE A 8 44.20 22.56 16.09
N ILE A 9 44.49 23.85 15.82
CA ILE A 9 43.51 24.78 15.26
C ILE A 9 43.08 24.33 13.86
N LEU A 10 44.03 23.90 13.03
CA LEU A 10 43.74 23.43 11.67
C LEU A 10 42.86 22.16 11.67
N ILE A 11 43.14 21.20 12.57
CA ILE A 11 42.34 19.97 12.73
C ILE A 11 40.93 20.29 13.23
N SER A 12 40.81 21.22 14.19
CA SER A 12 39.51 21.67 14.71
C SER A 12 38.67 22.36 13.63
N MET A 13 39.29 23.20 12.80
CA MET A 13 38.61 23.86 11.68
C MET A 13 38.15 22.84 10.63
N LEU A 14 38.98 21.84 10.33
CA LEU A 14 38.65 20.79 9.37
C LEU A 14 37.49 19.91 9.86
N ALA A 15 37.47 19.58 11.16
CA ALA A 15 36.37 18.84 11.79
C ALA A 15 35.05 19.63 11.79
N LEU A 16 35.11 20.96 11.98
CA LEU A 16 33.93 21.81 11.95
C LEU A 16 33.33 21.92 10.54
N VAL A 17 34.18 22.04 9.50
CA VAL A 17 33.75 22.07 8.10
C VAL A 17 33.14 20.74 7.67
N ALA A 18 33.74 19.61 8.03
CA ALA A 18 33.20 18.28 7.74
C ALA A 18 31.86 18.01 8.43
N GLY A 19 31.65 18.56 9.63
CA GLY A 19 30.36 18.47 10.35
C GLY A 19 29.22 19.22 9.65
N THR A 20 29.52 20.34 8.99
CA THR A 20 28.49 21.14 8.30
C THR A 20 28.02 20.55 6.97
N THR A 21 28.85 19.78 6.27
CA THR A 21 28.48 19.16 4.98
C THR A 21 27.58 17.93 5.13
N VAL A 22 27.48 17.34 6.33
CA VAL A 22 26.64 16.16 6.60
C VAL A 22 25.19 16.54 6.90
N LEU A 23 24.90 17.81 7.21
CA LEU A 23 23.56 18.27 7.63
C LEU A 23 22.75 18.95 6.53
N ALA A 24 23.23 18.96 5.30
CA ALA A 24 22.55 19.60 4.17
C ALA A 24 22.19 18.56 3.11
N ASN A 25 21.12 17.81 3.37
CA ASN A 25 20.33 17.18 2.31
C ASN A 25 18.85 17.46 2.61
N ASN A 26 18.38 18.63 2.19
CA ASN A 26 16.98 19.04 2.23
C ASN A 26 16.55 19.36 0.80
N GLU A 27 16.72 18.42 -0.12
CA GLU A 27 15.77 18.34 -1.22
C GLU A 27 14.49 17.75 -0.61
N GLY A 28 13.35 18.40 -0.81
CA GLY A 28 12.09 17.87 -0.28
C GLY A 28 11.81 16.52 -0.92
N ASP A 29 12.06 15.44 -0.18
CA ASP A 29 11.84 14.08 -0.66
C ASP A 29 10.38 13.94 -1.11
N TRP A 30 10.18 13.54 -2.38
CA TRP A 30 8.86 13.23 -2.91
C TRP A 30 8.35 11.96 -2.25
N LEU A 31 7.18 12.03 -1.61
CA LEU A 31 6.50 10.85 -1.09
C LEU A 31 5.74 10.17 -2.24
N HIS A 32 6.26 9.05 -2.70
CA HIS A 32 5.53 8.13 -3.56
C HIS A 32 4.61 7.26 -2.69
N PHE A 33 3.36 7.08 -3.11
CA PHE A 33 2.42 6.18 -2.46
C PHE A 33 1.38 5.68 -3.48
N THR A 34 0.85 4.49 -3.25
CA THR A 34 -0.15 3.84 -4.11
C THR A 34 -1.52 3.94 -3.45
N ILE A 35 -2.54 4.32 -4.23
CA ILE A 35 -3.94 4.21 -3.84
C ILE A 35 -4.57 3.05 -4.60
N LEU A 36 -5.10 2.08 -3.87
CA LEU A 36 -6.02 1.07 -4.39
C LEU A 36 -7.43 1.44 -3.93
N HIS A 37 -8.40 1.36 -4.83
CA HIS A 37 -9.79 1.59 -4.46
C HIS A 37 -10.72 0.59 -5.13
N THR A 38 -11.82 0.30 -4.45
CA THR A 38 -12.97 -0.43 -4.98
C THR A 38 -14.25 0.37 -4.72
N ASN A 39 -15.31 0.08 -5.47
CA ASN A 39 -16.61 0.73 -5.37
C ASN A 39 -17.71 -0.19 -5.89
N ASP A 40 -18.94 0.03 -5.46
CA ASP A 40 -20.16 -0.59 -6.00
C ASP A 40 -20.10 -2.13 -5.98
N GLU A 41 -19.56 -2.72 -4.90
CA GLU A 41 -19.44 -4.18 -4.83
C GLU A 41 -20.80 -4.87 -4.79
N HIS A 42 -21.85 -4.20 -4.28
CA HIS A 42 -23.21 -4.73 -4.18
C HIS A 42 -23.22 -6.19 -3.69
N SER A 43 -22.51 -6.41 -2.58
CA SER A 43 -22.37 -7.71 -1.94
C SER A 43 -21.94 -8.84 -2.89
N SER A 44 -21.15 -8.54 -3.92
CA SER A 44 -20.55 -9.51 -4.85
C SER A 44 -19.39 -10.26 -4.19
N LEU A 45 -19.71 -10.98 -3.11
CA LEU A 45 -18.75 -11.67 -2.27
C LEU A 45 -18.03 -12.78 -3.05
N ILE A 46 -18.81 -13.54 -3.83
CA ILE A 46 -18.33 -14.58 -4.73
C ILE A 46 -18.03 -13.99 -6.12
N PRO A 47 -17.07 -14.57 -6.86
CA PRO A 47 -16.79 -14.14 -8.23
C PRO A 47 -18.02 -14.29 -9.16
N HIS A 48 -18.06 -13.43 -10.18
CA HIS A 48 -19.02 -13.55 -11.28
C HIS A 48 -18.52 -14.58 -12.32
N SER A 49 -19.44 -15.22 -13.06
CA SER A 49 -19.20 -16.42 -13.90
C SER A 49 -19.00 -17.70 -13.04
N PRO A 50 -18.60 -18.88 -13.56
CA PRO A 50 -18.75 -20.12 -12.79
C PRO A 50 -17.86 -20.14 -11.54
N ALA A 51 -18.44 -19.77 -10.40
CA ALA A 51 -17.80 -19.84 -9.09
C ALA A 51 -17.53 -21.29 -8.65
N ILE A 52 -18.32 -22.24 -9.16
CA ILE A 52 -18.22 -23.68 -8.86
C ILE A 52 -17.42 -24.45 -9.94
N ASP A 53 -17.52 -24.04 -11.21
CA ASP A 53 -16.79 -24.66 -12.32
C ASP A 53 -15.51 -23.91 -12.67
N HIS A 54 -14.93 -23.18 -11.70
CA HIS A 54 -13.62 -22.54 -11.86
C HIS A 54 -12.56 -23.63 -12.06
N LEU A 55 -12.19 -23.83 -13.31
CA LEU A 55 -11.08 -24.68 -13.71
C LEU A 55 -9.84 -23.80 -13.87
N SER A 56 -8.97 -23.79 -12.85
CA SER A 56 -7.72 -23.02 -12.84
C SER A 56 -6.75 -23.37 -13.98
N ASN A 57 -7.05 -24.43 -14.71
CA ASN A 57 -6.30 -25.01 -15.83
C ASN A 57 -7.07 -25.00 -17.16
N ALA A 58 -8.29 -24.45 -17.21
CA ALA A 58 -8.94 -24.14 -18.47
C ALA A 58 -8.39 -22.80 -18.99
N GLY A 59 -7.87 -22.78 -20.21
CA GLY A 59 -7.23 -21.59 -20.79
C GLY A 59 -8.15 -20.37 -20.92
N ASP A 60 -9.47 -20.57 -20.84
CA ASP A 60 -10.49 -19.53 -20.91
C ASP A 60 -11.39 -19.58 -19.66
N ASP A 61 -10.87 -19.16 -18.51
CA ASP A 61 -11.69 -18.92 -17.31
C ASP A 61 -12.23 -17.47 -17.32
N PRO A 62 -13.53 -17.25 -17.57
CA PRO A 62 -14.12 -15.91 -17.58
C PRO A 62 -14.46 -15.39 -16.17
N THR A 63 -13.99 -16.06 -15.11
CA THR A 63 -14.32 -15.72 -13.74
C THR A 63 -13.62 -14.44 -13.29
N VAL A 64 -14.42 -13.47 -12.83
CA VAL A 64 -13.92 -12.14 -12.43
C VAL A 64 -14.49 -11.70 -11.08
N GLY A 65 -13.78 -10.80 -10.41
CA GLY A 65 -14.21 -10.22 -9.13
C GLY A 65 -14.21 -11.21 -7.97
N GLY A 66 -15.01 -10.90 -6.95
CA GLY A 66 -15.04 -11.63 -5.69
C GLY A 66 -13.96 -11.18 -4.71
N PHE A 67 -14.31 -11.13 -3.43
CA PHE A 67 -13.47 -10.52 -2.40
C PHE A 67 -12.17 -11.28 -2.15
N ALA A 68 -12.16 -12.62 -2.33
CA ALA A 68 -10.94 -13.41 -2.22
C ALA A 68 -9.89 -13.02 -3.27
N ARG A 69 -10.31 -12.74 -4.52
CA ARG A 69 -9.41 -12.32 -5.60
C ARG A 69 -8.91 -10.89 -5.37
N ILE A 70 -9.79 -9.99 -4.93
CA ILE A 70 -9.44 -8.62 -4.54
C ILE A 70 -8.41 -8.64 -3.40
N ALA A 71 -8.62 -9.44 -2.36
CA ALA A 71 -7.68 -9.56 -1.24
C ALA A 71 -6.31 -10.08 -1.67
N THR A 72 -6.27 -11.07 -2.58
CA THR A 72 -5.02 -11.57 -3.17
C THR A 72 -4.30 -10.48 -3.96
N ALA A 73 -4.99 -9.77 -4.86
CA ALA A 73 -4.42 -8.69 -5.64
C ALA A 73 -3.86 -7.56 -4.75
N ILE A 74 -4.61 -7.16 -3.72
CA ILE A 74 -4.14 -6.16 -2.73
C ILE A 74 -2.85 -6.65 -2.05
N LYS A 75 -2.78 -7.93 -1.65
CA LYS A 75 -1.62 -8.51 -0.99
C LYS A 75 -0.39 -8.55 -1.91
N GLU A 76 -0.59 -8.93 -3.16
CA GLU A 76 0.46 -8.95 -4.18
C GLU A 76 1.02 -7.56 -4.41
N ILE A 77 0.16 -6.57 -4.67
CA ILE A 77 0.56 -5.17 -4.86
C ILE A 77 1.27 -4.63 -3.62
N ARG A 78 0.76 -4.90 -2.41
CA ARG A 78 1.44 -4.51 -1.17
C ARG A 78 2.84 -5.11 -1.06
N THR A 79 2.99 -6.39 -1.42
CA THR A 79 4.29 -7.08 -1.38
C THR A 79 5.27 -6.47 -2.37
N GLU A 80 4.80 -6.15 -3.58
CA GLU A 80 5.58 -5.46 -4.61
C GLU A 80 6.06 -4.08 -4.11
N LYS A 81 5.13 -3.26 -3.59
CA LYS A 81 5.39 -1.89 -3.14
C LYS A 81 6.22 -1.78 -1.87
N ILE A 82 6.22 -2.80 -1.01
CA ILE A 82 7.13 -2.88 0.14
C ILE A 82 8.60 -2.83 -0.30
N ASN A 83 8.96 -3.47 -1.42
CA ASN A 83 10.33 -3.45 -1.93
C ASN A 83 10.77 -2.07 -2.42
N GLU A 84 9.82 -1.20 -2.74
CA GLU A 84 10.03 0.17 -3.22
C GLU A 84 9.92 1.20 -2.08
N ASN A 85 9.71 0.76 -0.83
CA ASN A 85 9.40 1.62 0.31
C ASN A 85 8.22 2.57 0.05
N GLU A 86 7.24 2.10 -0.74
CA GLU A 86 6.07 2.86 -1.16
C GLU A 86 4.83 2.45 -0.33
N PRO A 87 4.20 3.37 0.44
CA PRO A 87 2.99 3.07 1.19
C PRO A 87 1.81 2.74 0.26
N VAL A 88 1.00 1.76 0.64
CA VAL A 88 -0.23 1.40 -0.09
C VAL A 88 -1.46 1.70 0.77
N LEU A 89 -2.29 2.61 0.30
CA LEU A 89 -3.58 2.96 0.88
C LEU A 89 -4.69 2.22 0.14
N VAL A 90 -5.64 1.64 0.87
CA VAL A 90 -6.76 0.88 0.29
C VAL A 90 -8.07 1.51 0.76
N PHE A 91 -8.96 1.82 -0.18
CA PHE A 91 -10.25 2.45 0.09
C PHE A 91 -11.40 1.68 -0.54
N ASN A 92 -12.56 1.73 0.11
CA ASN A 92 -13.85 1.37 -0.47
C ASN A 92 -14.68 2.65 -0.58
N ALA A 93 -15.27 2.91 -1.75
CA ALA A 93 -15.97 4.16 -2.04
C ALA A 93 -17.50 4.10 -1.82
N GLY A 94 -18.03 3.03 -1.22
CA GLY A 94 -19.46 2.87 -0.96
C GLY A 94 -20.15 1.86 -1.87
N ASP A 95 -21.46 1.70 -1.67
CA ASP A 95 -22.30 0.66 -2.30
C ASP A 95 -21.81 -0.77 -2.08
N PHE A 96 -21.28 -1.00 -0.87
CA PHE A 96 -20.83 -2.30 -0.38
C PHE A 96 -21.98 -3.32 -0.25
N LEU A 97 -23.15 -2.86 0.20
CA LEU A 97 -24.35 -3.67 0.39
C LEU A 97 -25.31 -3.54 -0.81
N GLY A 98 -26.03 -4.62 -1.10
CA GLY A 98 -27.05 -4.66 -2.16
C GLY A 98 -26.83 -5.80 -3.14
N GLY A 99 -27.55 -5.82 -4.26
CA GLY A 99 -27.31 -6.76 -5.38
C GLY A 99 -27.60 -8.23 -5.08
N SER A 100 -26.64 -8.93 -4.48
CA SER A 100 -26.70 -10.38 -4.25
C SER A 100 -27.44 -10.76 -2.97
N ALA A 101 -27.74 -12.06 -2.79
CA ALA A 101 -28.35 -12.59 -1.58
C ALA A 101 -27.49 -12.38 -0.31
N PHE A 102 -26.18 -12.16 -0.45
CA PHE A 102 -25.31 -11.85 0.69
C PHE A 102 -25.66 -10.50 1.32
N GLY A 103 -26.16 -9.54 0.54
CA GLY A 103 -26.58 -8.23 1.06
C GLY A 103 -27.73 -8.33 2.07
N TRP A 104 -28.52 -9.42 2.03
CA TRP A 104 -29.61 -9.65 2.98
C TRP A 104 -29.14 -10.18 4.34
N LEU A 105 -27.87 -10.62 4.42
CA LEU A 105 -27.27 -11.15 5.65
C LEU A 105 -26.52 -10.07 6.44
N ALA A 106 -26.67 -8.80 6.08
CA ALA A 106 -26.01 -7.69 6.77
C ALA A 106 -26.42 -7.66 8.26
N PRO A 107 -25.45 -7.63 9.19
CA PRO A 107 -25.73 -7.61 10.62
C PRO A 107 -26.45 -6.32 11.02
N ALA A 108 -27.54 -6.45 11.77
CA ALA A 108 -28.28 -5.30 12.26
C ALA A 108 -27.46 -4.50 13.28
N GLY A 109 -27.36 -3.17 13.08
CA GLY A 109 -26.66 -2.27 13.98
C GLY A 109 -25.15 -2.19 13.78
N TYR A 110 -24.61 -2.80 12.72
CA TYR A 110 -23.19 -2.74 12.37
C TYR A 110 -23.01 -2.30 10.91
N ALA A 111 -21.90 -1.62 10.63
CA ALA A 111 -21.47 -1.30 9.28
C ALA A 111 -20.76 -2.54 8.69
N ALA A 112 -21.35 -3.15 7.67
CA ALA A 112 -20.87 -4.42 7.10
C ALA A 112 -19.47 -4.30 6.47
N GLU A 113 -19.09 -3.09 6.06
CA GLU A 113 -17.79 -2.76 5.50
C GLU A 113 -16.69 -2.53 6.55
N LEU A 114 -17.06 -2.43 7.84
CA LEU A 114 -16.13 -2.17 8.96
C LEU A 114 -16.01 -3.34 9.96
N THR A 115 -16.78 -4.41 9.79
CA THR A 115 -16.78 -5.62 10.64
C THR A 115 -15.99 -6.75 10.03
#